data_AF-A0A6B9ZMA8-F1
#
_entry.id   AF-A0A6B9ZMA8-F1
#
_cell.length_a   1.000
_cell.length_b   1.000
_cell.length_c   1.000
_cell.angle_alpha   90.00
_cell.angle_beta   90.00
_cell.angle_gamma   90.00
#
_symmetry.space_group_name_H-M   'P 1'
#
loop_
_entity.id
_entity.type
_entity.pdbx_description
1 polymer ?
#
loop_
_entity_poly.entity_id
_entity_poly.type
_entity_poly.pdbx_seq_one_letter_code
_entity_poly.pdbx_strand_id
1 'polypeptide(L)'
;MHETKEINALFHLLDDPDQEVYDTVASKILLFGKEIIPNLENLWENTVDESIQERIEQLIHRVHYDDLQIALQQWSKAEAPDLLQGAILVARYQFPDMQPSQIVTEIERIKRNIWLELNNYLTPLEQINVLNSMIYNYFGLKGEEVAYVRKNQFFINQVIESRKGNPLTNGIVYQSLCAMLDLPVYAVNIPRQFILGYFDTFYDFTEMPKPDDVRILFFIDPIQGQIYSHQDVEGYLKRMSIPRTPYYFQPQSNKRIIQFLLEELTKCFQDDKESYRREELKMLIRMLEEKKGDE
;
A
#
# COMPACT_ATOMS: atom_id res chain seq x y z
N MET A 1 30.13 -3.17 5.61
CA MET A 1 30.50 -2.92 7.01
C MET A 1 31.62 -3.89 7.39
N HIS A 2 32.64 -3.47 8.14
CA HIS A 2 33.74 -4.39 8.51
C HIS A 2 33.21 -5.47 9.47
N GLU A 3 33.43 -6.74 9.12
CA GLU A 3 33.28 -7.88 10.04
C GLU A 3 34.03 -7.56 11.34
N THR A 4 33.27 -7.22 12.38
CA THR A 4 33.83 -6.96 13.69
C THR A 4 33.87 -8.30 14.41
N LYS A 5 34.94 -8.60 15.17
CA LYS A 5 35.06 -9.85 15.95
C LYS A 5 33.82 -10.14 16.81
N GLU A 6 33.10 -9.11 17.22
CA GLU A 6 31.83 -9.19 17.94
C GLU A 6 30.70 -9.79 17.09
N ILE A 7 30.56 -9.39 15.83
CA ILE A 7 29.52 -9.92 14.92
C ILE A 7 29.75 -11.41 14.66
N ASN A 8 31.00 -11.81 14.40
CA ASN A 8 31.33 -13.23 14.21
C ASN A 8 31.11 -14.05 15.48
N ALA A 9 31.35 -13.48 16.66
CA ALA A 9 31.04 -14.14 17.93
C ALA A 9 29.52 -14.30 18.14
N LEU A 10 28.72 -13.29 17.77
CA LEU A 10 27.26 -13.39 17.82
C LEU A 10 26.75 -14.47 16.86
N PHE A 11 27.31 -14.57 15.66
CA PHE A 11 26.92 -15.58 14.68
C PHE A 11 27.21 -17.02 15.15
N HIS A 12 28.35 -17.26 15.80
CA HIS A 12 28.62 -18.57 16.40
C HIS A 12 27.69 -18.96 17.55
N LEU A 13 27.01 -17.99 18.16
CA LEU A 13 26.05 -18.24 19.23
C LEU A 13 24.60 -18.41 18.71
N LEU A 14 24.35 -18.21 17.41
CA LEU A 14 23.03 -18.50 16.81
C LEU A 14 22.73 -20.00 16.75
N ASP A 15 23.79 -20.81 16.72
CA ASP A 15 23.75 -22.28 16.71
C ASP A 15 23.53 -22.88 18.11
N ASP A 16 23.45 -22.03 19.16
CA ASP A 16 23.27 -22.51 20.53
C ASP A 16 21.88 -23.17 20.68
N PRO A 17 21.81 -24.39 21.27
CA PRO A 17 20.55 -25.05 21.55
C PRO A 17 19.70 -24.34 22.62
N ASP A 18 20.31 -23.46 23.43
CA ASP A 18 19.61 -22.67 24.44
C ASP A 18 18.84 -21.50 23.81
N GLN A 19 17.51 -21.52 23.98
CA GLN A 19 16.61 -20.50 23.44
C GLN A 19 16.82 -19.11 24.08
N GLU A 20 17.18 -19.03 25.37
CA GLU A 20 17.43 -17.73 26.02
C GLU A 20 18.69 -17.06 25.47
N VAL A 21 19.71 -17.87 25.16
CA VAL A 21 20.94 -17.41 24.51
C VAL A 21 20.63 -16.90 23.11
N TYR A 22 19.89 -17.68 22.32
CA TYR A 22 19.45 -17.27 20.99
C TYR A 22 18.67 -15.95 21.03
N ASP A 23 17.67 -15.81 21.91
CA ASP A 23 16.85 -14.61 21.99
C ASP A 23 17.66 -13.36 22.39
N THR A 24 18.67 -13.55 23.25
CA THR A 24 19.59 -12.48 23.65
C THR A 24 20.49 -12.04 22.48
N VAL A 25 21.02 -13.00 21.73
CA VAL A 25 21.86 -12.76 20.55
C VAL A 25 21.04 -12.10 19.44
N ALA A 26 19.86 -12.63 19.15
CA ALA A 26 18.89 -12.09 18.21
C ALA A 26 18.59 -10.62 18.52
N SER A 27 18.28 -10.30 19.78
CA SER A 27 18.02 -8.93 20.22
C SER A 27 19.19 -7.99 19.98
N LYS A 28 20.43 -8.45 20.19
CA LYS A 28 21.64 -7.66 19.87
C LYS A 28 21.82 -7.48 18.37
N ILE A 29 21.56 -8.51 17.57
CA ILE A 29 21.64 -8.45 16.10
C ILE A 29 20.65 -7.41 15.55
N LEU A 30 19.42 -7.38 16.08
CA LEU A 30 18.39 -6.41 15.68
C LEU A 30 18.81 -4.95 15.93
N LEU A 31 19.66 -4.68 16.93
CA LEU A 31 20.18 -3.32 17.20
C LEU A 31 21.06 -2.77 16.06
N PHE A 32 21.69 -3.64 15.26
CA PHE A 32 22.47 -3.20 14.11
C PHE A 32 21.58 -2.78 12.92
N GLY A 33 20.27 -3.09 12.96
CA GLY A 33 19.33 -2.75 11.90
C GLY A 33 19.72 -3.33 10.54
N LYS A 34 19.39 -2.62 9.46
CA LYS A 34 19.61 -3.10 8.08
C LYS A 34 21.06 -3.36 7.70
N GLU A 35 22.02 -2.76 8.38
CA GLU A 35 23.44 -2.89 8.03
C GLU A 35 23.97 -4.31 8.25
N ILE A 36 23.27 -5.13 9.04
CA ILE A 36 23.62 -6.53 9.32
C ILE A 36 23.09 -7.52 8.26
N ILE A 37 22.15 -7.11 7.41
CA ILE A 37 21.50 -8.02 6.45
C ILE A 37 22.51 -8.72 5.53
N PRO A 38 23.48 -8.02 4.88
CA PRO A 38 24.44 -8.69 4.01
C PRO A 38 25.29 -9.73 4.75
N ASN A 39 25.52 -9.52 6.05
CA ASN A 39 26.26 -10.45 6.87
C ASN A 39 25.41 -11.69 7.22
N LEU A 40 24.11 -11.51 7.49
CA LEU A 40 23.17 -12.61 7.72
C LEU A 40 22.91 -13.42 6.46
N GLU A 41 22.79 -12.78 5.29
CA GLU A 41 22.66 -13.47 4.00
C GLU A 41 23.90 -14.32 3.70
N ASN A 42 25.10 -13.77 3.88
CA ASN A 42 26.34 -14.51 3.73
C ASN A 42 26.44 -15.67 4.73
N LEU A 43 25.98 -15.48 5.97
CA LEU A 43 25.90 -16.55 6.96
C LEU A 43 24.96 -17.67 6.50
N TRP A 44 23.77 -17.31 6.02
CA TRP A 44 22.77 -18.24 5.51
C TRP A 44 23.30 -19.08 4.34
N GLU A 45 23.96 -18.45 3.35
CA GLU A 45 24.53 -19.11 2.18
C GLU A 45 25.62 -20.14 2.53
N ASN A 46 26.37 -19.90 3.60
CA ASN A 46 27.47 -20.77 4.04
C ASN A 46 27.06 -21.79 5.10
N THR A 47 25.83 -21.72 5.60
CA THR A 47 25.29 -22.66 6.59
C THR A 47 24.63 -23.83 5.88
N VAL A 48 24.96 -25.06 6.30
CA VAL A 48 24.40 -26.30 5.69
C VAL A 48 23.20 -26.83 6.49
N ASP A 49 23.08 -26.47 7.76
CA ASP A 49 22.01 -26.93 8.63
C ASP A 49 20.71 -26.17 8.35
N GLU A 50 19.65 -26.88 7.95
CA GLU A 50 18.33 -26.31 7.62
C GLU A 50 17.69 -25.59 8.82
N SER A 51 17.91 -26.06 10.06
CA SER A 51 17.32 -25.45 11.25
C SER A 51 17.97 -24.11 11.59
N ILE A 52 19.28 -23.99 11.35
CA ILE A 52 20.01 -22.74 11.53
C ILE A 52 19.65 -21.78 10.40
N GLN A 53 19.54 -22.26 9.16
CA GLN A 53 19.05 -21.45 8.04
C GLN A 53 17.69 -20.83 8.33
N GLU A 54 16.73 -21.61 8.85
CA GLU A 54 15.40 -21.09 9.23
C GLU A 54 15.49 -20.02 10.32
N ARG A 55 16.36 -20.19 11.33
CA ARG A 55 16.62 -19.16 12.36
C ARG A 55 17.18 -17.87 11.75
N ILE A 56 18.13 -17.98 10.82
CA ILE A 56 18.72 -16.82 10.15
C ILE A 56 17.68 -16.11 9.28
N GLU A 57 16.86 -16.84 8.54
CA GLU A 57 15.75 -16.28 7.76
C GLU A 57 14.76 -15.49 8.64
N GLN A 58 14.42 -16.04 9.80
CA GLN A 58 13.57 -15.35 10.77
C GLN A 58 14.21 -14.05 11.28
N LEU A 59 15.54 -14.03 11.50
CA LEU A 59 16.25 -12.83 11.90
C LEU A 59 16.26 -11.77 10.79
N ILE A 60 16.55 -12.17 9.55
CA ILE A 60 16.50 -11.28 8.39
C ILE A 60 15.10 -10.69 8.26
N HIS A 61 14.05 -11.52 8.33
CA HIS A 61 12.66 -11.06 8.30
C HIS A 61 12.35 -10.05 9.42
N ARG A 62 12.77 -10.32 10.66
CA ARG A 62 12.58 -9.39 11.79
C ARG A 62 13.28 -8.05 11.56
N VAL A 63 14.52 -8.04 11.07
CA VAL A 63 15.24 -6.79 10.73
C VAL A 63 14.47 -5.98 9.68
N HIS A 64 13.98 -6.62 8.62
CA HIS A 64 13.19 -5.94 7.61
C HIS A 64 11.85 -5.42 8.14
N TYR A 65 11.20 -6.20 9.00
CA TYR A 65 9.92 -5.85 9.59
C TYR A 65 10.05 -4.65 10.55
N ASP A 66 11.07 -4.61 11.40
CA ASP A 66 11.35 -3.48 12.29
C ASP A 66 11.61 -2.19 11.51
N ASP A 67 12.41 -2.27 10.44
CA ASP A 67 12.64 -1.12 9.57
C ASP A 67 11.34 -0.68 8.85
N LEU A 68 10.53 -1.63 8.38
CA LEU A 68 9.23 -1.33 7.78
C LEU A 68 8.32 -0.60 8.77
N GLN A 69 8.26 -1.04 10.02
CA GLN A 69 7.48 -0.38 11.08
C GLN A 69 7.94 1.07 11.27
N ILE A 70 9.26 1.30 11.36
CA ILE A 70 9.82 2.65 11.49
C ILE A 70 9.44 3.52 10.28
N ALA A 71 9.64 3.01 9.07
CA ALA A 71 9.34 3.73 7.83
C ALA A 71 7.84 4.05 7.70
N LEU A 72 6.96 3.10 8.04
CA LEU A 72 5.51 3.28 8.02
C LEU A 72 5.06 4.31 9.06
N GLN A 73 5.66 4.29 10.25
CA GLN A 73 5.37 5.28 11.28
C GLN A 73 5.80 6.68 10.85
N GLN A 74 7.00 6.83 10.28
CA GLN A 74 7.48 8.11 9.75
C GLN A 74 6.57 8.63 8.65
N TRP A 75 6.22 7.78 7.68
CA TRP A 75 5.28 8.10 6.62
C TRP A 75 3.93 8.55 7.18
N SER A 76 3.36 7.84 8.15
CA SER A 76 2.05 8.16 8.73
C SER A 76 2.00 9.48 9.51
N LYS A 77 3.16 9.99 9.95
CA LYS A 77 3.30 11.24 10.70
C LYS A 77 3.65 12.44 9.81
N ALA A 78 3.92 12.21 8.53
CA ALA A 78 4.11 13.30 7.58
C ALA A 78 2.83 14.16 7.48
N GLU A 79 2.98 15.46 7.27
CA GLU A 79 1.85 16.39 7.15
C GLU A 79 0.92 16.02 5.98
N ALA A 80 1.52 15.62 4.85
CA ALA A 80 0.82 15.12 3.68
C ALA A 80 1.43 13.77 3.25
N PRO A 81 0.97 12.63 3.80
CA PRO A 81 1.51 11.31 3.47
C PRO A 81 1.19 10.94 2.03
N ASP A 82 2.21 10.69 1.21
CA ASP A 82 2.04 10.30 -0.19
C ASP A 82 1.47 8.89 -0.33
N LEU A 83 0.45 8.72 -1.19
CA LEU A 83 -0.27 7.46 -1.34
C LEU A 83 0.60 6.37 -1.98
N LEU A 84 1.39 6.71 -3.00
CA LEU A 84 2.25 5.75 -3.70
C LEU A 84 3.36 5.25 -2.78
N GLN A 85 3.98 6.14 -2.00
CA GLN A 85 4.97 5.77 -0.98
C GLN A 85 4.36 4.82 0.05
N GLY A 86 3.14 5.08 0.52
CA GLY A 86 2.44 4.19 1.43
C GLY A 86 2.24 2.79 0.85
N ALA A 87 1.83 2.69 -0.43
CA ALA A 87 1.65 1.41 -1.11
C ALA A 87 2.97 0.67 -1.36
N ILE A 88 4.07 1.41 -1.62
CA ILE A 88 5.43 0.88 -1.72
C ILE A 88 5.85 0.27 -0.38
N LEU A 89 5.57 0.93 0.74
CA LEU A 89 5.85 0.38 2.08
C LEU A 89 5.09 -0.93 2.32
N VAL A 90 3.81 -1.01 1.93
CA VAL A 90 3.06 -2.27 2.02
C VAL A 90 3.70 -3.38 1.17
N ALA A 91 4.20 -3.06 -0.03
CA ALA A 91 4.90 -4.03 -0.87
C ALA A 91 6.23 -4.54 -0.27
N ARG A 92 6.94 -3.68 0.48
CA ARG A 92 8.17 -4.07 1.19
C ARG A 92 7.96 -5.13 2.26
N TYR A 93 6.73 -5.31 2.75
CA TYR A 93 6.41 -6.41 3.67
C TYR A 93 6.69 -7.80 3.07
N GLN A 94 6.35 -7.98 1.79
CA GLN A 94 6.55 -9.25 1.09
C GLN A 94 7.83 -9.27 0.24
N PHE A 95 8.27 -8.10 -0.22
CA PHE A 95 9.42 -7.93 -1.10
C PHE A 95 10.40 -6.90 -0.51
N PRO A 96 11.13 -7.26 0.56
CA PRO A 96 12.02 -6.32 1.24
C PRO A 96 13.12 -5.75 0.33
N ASP A 97 13.61 -6.55 -0.62
CA ASP A 97 14.70 -6.21 -1.54
C ASP A 97 14.23 -5.55 -2.85
N MET A 98 12.93 -5.30 -2.98
CA MET A 98 12.41 -4.60 -4.15
C MET A 98 13.01 -3.20 -4.26
N GLN A 99 13.24 -2.72 -5.48
CA GLN A 99 13.79 -1.39 -5.73
C GLN A 99 12.65 -0.37 -5.88
N PRO A 100 12.38 0.51 -4.88
CA PRO A 100 11.29 1.48 -4.96
C PRO A 100 11.44 2.45 -6.12
N SER A 101 12.70 2.75 -6.49
CA SER A 101 13.05 3.63 -7.61
C SER A 101 12.51 3.15 -8.95
N GLN A 102 12.40 1.84 -9.18
CA GLN A 102 11.82 1.29 -10.41
C GLN A 102 10.34 1.64 -10.53
N ILE A 103 9.59 1.48 -9.43
CA ILE A 103 8.15 1.79 -9.37
C ILE A 103 7.93 3.28 -9.60
N VAL A 104 8.68 4.13 -8.90
CA VAL A 104 8.58 5.59 -9.04
C VAL A 104 8.95 6.03 -10.46
N THR A 105 10.00 5.46 -11.06
CA THR A 105 10.42 5.79 -12.42
C THR A 105 9.36 5.44 -13.45
N GLU A 106 8.72 4.27 -13.31
CA GLU A 106 7.64 3.85 -14.20
C GLU A 106 6.40 4.75 -14.06
N ILE A 107 6.00 5.09 -12.83
CA ILE A 107 4.89 6.02 -12.58
C ILE A 107 5.19 7.41 -13.15
N GLU A 108 6.39 7.94 -12.94
CA GLU A 108 6.82 9.22 -13.52
C GLU A 108 6.84 9.19 -15.05
N ARG A 109 7.20 8.06 -15.67
CA ARG A 109 7.09 7.90 -17.12
C ARG A 109 5.65 7.98 -17.58
N ILE A 110 4.73 7.29 -16.91
CA ILE A 110 3.29 7.31 -17.23
C ILE A 110 2.73 8.73 -17.06
N LYS A 111 3.02 9.38 -15.93
CA LYS A 111 2.66 10.77 -15.64
C LYS A 111 3.09 11.71 -16.76
N ARG A 112 4.37 11.67 -17.18
CA ARG A 112 4.87 12.53 -18.25
C ARG A 112 4.08 12.36 -19.55
N ASN A 113 3.73 11.13 -19.92
CA ASN A 113 2.95 10.87 -21.12
C ASN A 113 1.52 11.40 -21.00
N ILE A 114 0.89 11.25 -19.83
CA ILE A 114 -0.44 11.83 -19.58
C ILE A 114 -0.38 13.35 -19.66
N TRP A 115 0.64 13.97 -19.05
CA TRP A 115 0.79 15.42 -19.02
C TRP A 115 0.92 16.03 -20.43
N LEU A 116 1.58 15.34 -21.36
CA LEU A 116 1.69 15.79 -22.77
C LEU A 116 0.34 15.79 -23.51
N GLU A 117 -0.61 15.00 -23.03
CA GLU A 117 -1.92 14.78 -23.66
C GLU A 117 -3.03 15.57 -22.95
N LEU A 118 -2.78 16.01 -21.72
CA LEU A 118 -3.64 16.92 -20.99
C LEU A 118 -3.47 18.35 -21.53
N ASN A 119 -4.60 18.97 -21.86
CA ASN A 119 -4.67 20.37 -22.25
C ASN A 119 -5.45 21.16 -21.19
N ASN A 120 -5.03 22.40 -20.93
CA ASN A 120 -5.63 23.27 -19.91
C ASN A 120 -7.08 23.69 -20.21
N TYR A 121 -7.57 23.43 -21.42
CA TYR A 121 -8.94 23.76 -21.84
C TYR A 121 -9.90 22.57 -21.76
N LEU A 122 -9.45 21.40 -21.31
CA LEU A 122 -10.31 20.23 -21.17
C LEU A 122 -11.25 20.39 -19.98
N THR A 123 -12.50 19.99 -20.17
CA THR A 123 -13.45 19.80 -19.08
C THR A 123 -13.02 18.65 -18.17
N PRO A 124 -13.46 18.59 -16.90
CA PRO A 124 -13.18 17.48 -15.99
C PRO A 124 -13.44 16.09 -16.59
N LEU A 125 -14.54 15.94 -17.34
CA LEU A 125 -14.89 14.68 -17.99
C LEU A 125 -13.90 14.31 -19.10
N GLU A 126 -13.46 15.29 -19.90
CA GLU A 126 -12.45 15.07 -20.94
C GLU A 126 -11.08 14.74 -20.36
N GLN A 127 -10.66 15.43 -19.28
CA GLN A 127 -9.42 15.12 -18.57
C GLN A 127 -9.39 13.66 -18.11
N ILE A 128 -10.50 13.18 -17.53
CA ILE A 128 -10.61 11.79 -17.07
C ILE A 128 -10.66 10.79 -18.24
N ASN A 129 -11.28 11.14 -19.35
CA ASN A 129 -11.23 10.28 -20.54
C ASN A 129 -9.80 10.13 -21.10
N VAL A 130 -9.01 11.21 -21.12
CA VAL A 130 -7.58 11.16 -21.48
C VAL A 130 -6.81 10.27 -20.50
N LEU A 131 -7.01 10.49 -19.19
CA LEU A 131 -6.37 9.71 -18.14
C LEU A 131 -6.70 8.22 -18.24
N ASN A 132 -7.98 7.89 -18.43
CA ASN A 132 -8.44 6.52 -18.66
C ASN A 132 -7.78 5.88 -19.88
N SER A 133 -7.72 6.60 -21.00
CA SER A 133 -7.06 6.08 -22.19
C SER A 133 -5.57 5.80 -21.93
N MET A 134 -4.89 6.67 -21.20
CA MET A 134 -3.48 6.47 -20.87
C MET A 134 -3.24 5.32 -19.88
N ILE A 135 -4.07 5.18 -18.86
CA ILE A 135 -3.93 4.12 -17.85
C ILE A 135 -4.31 2.75 -18.42
N TYR A 136 -5.46 2.64 -19.09
CA TYR A 136 -6.02 1.35 -19.51
C TYR A 136 -5.59 0.94 -20.92
N ASN A 137 -5.39 1.88 -21.86
CA ASN A 137 -5.00 1.55 -23.24
C ASN A 137 -3.50 1.66 -23.47
N TYR A 138 -2.86 2.76 -23.05
CA TYR A 138 -1.43 2.97 -23.28
C TYR A 138 -0.56 2.17 -22.29
N PHE A 139 -0.76 2.38 -20.98
CA PHE A 139 -0.05 1.60 -19.96
C PHE A 139 -0.54 0.15 -19.95
N GLY A 140 -1.82 -0.07 -20.23
CA GLY A 140 -2.40 -1.41 -20.34
C GLY A 140 -2.74 -2.03 -19.00
N LEU A 141 -3.01 -1.20 -17.97
CA LEU A 141 -3.42 -1.66 -16.66
C LEU A 141 -4.77 -2.38 -16.79
N LYS A 142 -4.86 -3.58 -16.26
CA LYS A 142 -6.09 -4.39 -16.25
C LYS A 142 -6.58 -4.54 -14.83
N GLY A 143 -7.85 -4.22 -14.61
CA GLY A 143 -8.54 -4.56 -13.38
C GLY A 143 -9.10 -5.97 -13.41
N GLU A 144 -8.87 -6.72 -12.34
CA GLU A 144 -9.49 -8.00 -12.07
C GLU A 144 -10.30 -7.89 -10.77
N GLU A 145 -11.35 -8.72 -10.64
CA GLU A 145 -12.10 -8.81 -9.39
C GLU A 145 -11.19 -9.30 -8.25
N VAL A 146 -11.48 -8.83 -7.04
CA VAL A 146 -10.69 -9.17 -5.85
C VAL A 146 -10.74 -10.68 -5.62
N ALA A 147 -9.59 -11.34 -5.80
CA ALA A 147 -9.39 -12.74 -5.48
C ALA A 147 -8.25 -12.87 -4.47
N TYR A 148 -8.57 -13.20 -3.21
CA TYR A 148 -7.57 -13.30 -2.13
C TYR A 148 -6.53 -14.41 -2.32
N VAL A 149 -6.77 -15.35 -3.25
CA VAL A 149 -5.77 -16.33 -3.69
C VAL A 149 -4.62 -15.66 -4.46
N ARG A 150 -4.88 -14.52 -5.12
CA ARG A 150 -3.91 -13.77 -5.93
C ARG A 150 -3.25 -12.65 -5.11
N LYS A 151 -2.47 -13.05 -4.09
CA LYS A 151 -1.71 -12.14 -3.19
C LYS A 151 -0.98 -11.01 -3.94
N ASN A 152 -0.37 -11.32 -5.09
CA ASN A 152 0.41 -10.38 -5.89
C ASN A 152 -0.37 -9.13 -6.32
N GLN A 153 -1.69 -9.19 -6.44
CA GLN A 153 -2.52 -8.04 -6.86
C GLN A 153 -2.67 -6.96 -5.80
N PHE A 154 -2.24 -7.24 -4.56
CA PHE A 154 -2.25 -6.29 -3.45
C PHE A 154 -0.90 -5.56 -3.28
N PHE A 155 0.12 -5.92 -4.06
CA PHE A 155 1.45 -5.32 -3.96
C PHE A 155 1.75 -4.46 -5.18
N ILE A 156 2.06 -3.19 -4.96
CA ILE A 156 2.18 -2.20 -6.06
C ILE A 156 3.30 -2.55 -7.05
N ASN A 157 4.41 -3.12 -6.59
CA ASN A 157 5.51 -3.58 -7.45
C ASN A 157 5.02 -4.62 -8.47
N GLN A 158 4.27 -5.62 -8.00
CA GLN A 158 3.71 -6.69 -8.82
C GLN A 158 2.64 -6.17 -9.78
N VAL A 159 1.82 -5.21 -9.35
CA VAL A 159 0.78 -4.60 -10.20
C VAL A 159 1.40 -3.79 -11.34
N ILE A 160 2.45 -3.00 -11.07
CA ILE A 160 3.13 -2.22 -12.11
C ILE A 160 3.87 -3.14 -13.11
N GLU A 161 4.52 -4.19 -12.62
CA GLU A 161 5.23 -5.16 -13.47
C GLU A 161 4.26 -5.97 -14.34
N SER A 162 3.23 -6.57 -13.74
CA SER A 162 2.28 -7.43 -14.44
C SER A 162 1.19 -6.67 -15.20
N ARG A 163 1.01 -5.37 -14.89
CA ARG A 163 -0.10 -4.52 -15.35
C ARG A 163 -1.47 -5.09 -15.01
N LYS A 164 -1.56 -5.87 -13.93
CA LYS A 164 -2.79 -6.49 -13.44
C LYS A 164 -2.93 -6.20 -11.97
N GLY A 165 -4.00 -5.51 -11.62
CA GLY A 165 -4.33 -5.21 -10.24
C GLY A 165 -5.79 -5.43 -9.94
N ASN A 166 -6.17 -5.09 -8.72
CA ASN A 166 -7.54 -5.15 -8.26
C ASN A 166 -8.10 -3.71 -8.15
N PRO A 167 -9.38 -3.51 -7.79
CA PRO A 167 -9.96 -2.17 -7.70
C PRO A 167 -9.17 -1.24 -6.78
N LEU A 168 -8.65 -1.77 -5.66
CA LEU A 168 -7.91 -1.00 -4.67
C LEU A 168 -6.53 -0.58 -5.18
N THR A 169 -5.72 -1.52 -5.66
CA THR A 169 -4.36 -1.21 -6.13
C THR A 169 -4.36 -0.41 -7.41
N ASN A 170 -5.29 -0.67 -8.33
CA ASN A 170 -5.47 0.18 -9.50
C ASN A 170 -5.93 1.58 -9.10
N GLY A 171 -6.84 1.69 -8.12
CA GLY A 171 -7.29 2.96 -7.60
C GLY A 171 -6.18 3.76 -6.91
N ILE A 172 -5.26 3.09 -6.21
CA ILE A 172 -4.04 3.70 -5.67
C ILE A 172 -3.16 4.28 -6.79
N VAL A 173 -2.92 3.52 -7.86
CA VAL A 173 -2.16 4.01 -9.03
C VAL A 173 -2.86 5.22 -9.64
N TYR A 174 -4.17 5.11 -9.86
CA TYR A 174 -4.98 6.14 -10.48
C TYR A 174 -4.99 7.43 -9.66
N GLN A 175 -5.31 7.36 -8.37
CA GLN A 175 -5.31 8.51 -7.48
C GLN A 175 -3.91 9.13 -7.32
N SER A 176 -2.85 8.31 -7.28
CA SER A 176 -1.48 8.82 -7.22
C SER A 176 -1.10 9.60 -8.48
N LEU A 177 -1.48 9.09 -9.68
CA LEU A 177 -1.28 9.82 -10.93
C LEU A 177 -2.08 11.13 -10.96
N CYS A 178 -3.34 11.11 -10.52
CA CYS A 178 -4.15 12.32 -10.40
C CYS A 178 -3.52 13.36 -9.49
N ALA A 179 -3.05 12.94 -8.30
CA ALA A 179 -2.39 13.83 -7.35
C ALA A 179 -1.12 14.46 -7.94
N MET A 180 -0.33 13.69 -8.70
CA MET A 180 0.87 14.19 -9.39
C MET A 180 0.58 15.12 -10.57
N LEU A 181 -0.66 15.11 -11.09
CA LEU A 181 -1.14 15.91 -12.22
C LEU A 181 -2.06 17.05 -11.77
N ASP A 182 -2.13 17.32 -10.46
CA ASP A 182 -2.99 18.36 -9.86
C ASP A 182 -4.48 18.17 -10.23
N LEU A 183 -4.96 16.92 -10.20
CA LEU A 183 -6.38 16.59 -10.40
C LEU A 183 -7.04 16.20 -9.07
N PRO A 184 -8.19 16.80 -8.69
CA PRO A 184 -8.87 16.58 -7.41
C PRO A 184 -9.69 15.27 -7.41
N VAL A 185 -8.99 14.14 -7.55
CA VAL A 185 -9.60 12.79 -7.54
C VAL A 185 -9.23 12.06 -6.25
N TYR A 186 -10.23 11.57 -5.52
CA TYR A 186 -10.02 10.89 -4.26
C TYR A 186 -10.93 9.66 -4.14
N ALA A 187 -10.43 8.59 -3.52
CA ALA A 187 -11.24 7.44 -3.15
C ALA A 187 -12.36 7.85 -2.20
N VAL A 188 -13.57 7.35 -2.43
CA VAL A 188 -14.74 7.63 -1.58
C VAL A 188 -15.17 6.38 -0.81
N ASN A 189 -15.89 6.56 0.30
CA ASN A 189 -16.25 5.46 1.19
C ASN A 189 -17.57 4.77 0.83
N ILE A 190 -17.70 4.32 -0.43
CA ILE A 190 -18.88 3.57 -0.86
C ILE A 190 -18.79 2.13 -0.33
N PRO A 191 -19.80 1.62 0.39
CA PRO A 191 -19.73 0.29 0.94
C PRO A 191 -19.55 -0.79 -0.14
N ARG A 192 -18.64 -1.74 0.12
CA ARG A 192 -18.33 -2.90 -0.76
C ARG A 192 -17.80 -2.54 -2.15
N GLN A 193 -17.51 -1.27 -2.43
CA GLN A 193 -16.98 -0.82 -3.71
C GLN A 193 -15.82 0.14 -3.46
N PHE A 194 -14.69 -0.10 -4.12
CA PHE A 194 -13.60 0.87 -4.14
C PHE A 194 -13.72 1.69 -5.42
N ILE A 195 -14.29 2.89 -5.31
CA ILE A 195 -14.44 3.83 -6.42
C ILE A 195 -13.84 5.20 -6.05
N LEU A 196 -13.47 5.96 -7.07
CA LEU A 196 -12.92 7.31 -6.93
C LEU A 196 -13.99 8.34 -7.26
N GLY A 197 -13.97 9.49 -6.61
CA GLY A 197 -14.79 10.66 -6.95
C GLY A 197 -13.90 11.75 -7.54
N TYR A 198 -14.35 12.39 -8.62
CA TYR A 198 -13.78 13.65 -9.10
C TYR A 198 -14.48 14.81 -8.41
N PHE A 199 -13.74 15.67 -7.71
CA PHE A 199 -14.28 16.80 -6.97
C PHE A 199 -14.12 18.10 -7.77
N ASP A 200 -15.05 19.03 -7.61
CA ASP A 200 -14.98 20.34 -8.29
C ASP A 200 -13.76 21.17 -7.86
N THR A 201 -13.32 20.98 -6.61
CA THR A 201 -12.15 21.64 -6.03
C THR A 201 -11.34 20.65 -5.21
N PHE A 202 -10.06 20.94 -4.97
CA PHE A 202 -9.23 20.17 -4.04
C PHE A 202 -9.88 20.12 -2.66
N TYR A 203 -9.85 18.94 -2.05
CA TYR A 203 -10.47 18.74 -0.75
C TYR A 203 -9.51 19.12 0.37
N ASP A 204 -9.97 19.97 1.29
CA ASP A 204 -9.24 20.26 2.51
C ASP A 204 -9.58 19.21 3.57
N PHE A 205 -8.63 18.32 3.84
CA PHE A 205 -8.79 17.26 4.84
C PHE A 205 -8.84 17.76 6.29
N THR A 206 -8.63 19.07 6.54
CA THR A 206 -8.81 19.69 7.84
C THR A 206 -10.25 20.18 8.09
N GLU A 207 -11.05 20.32 7.02
CA GLU A 207 -12.44 20.74 7.15
C GLU A 207 -13.34 19.58 7.63
N MET A 208 -14.24 19.87 8.57
CA MET A 208 -15.28 18.89 8.94
C MET A 208 -16.24 18.68 7.76
N PRO A 209 -16.50 17.43 7.37
CA PRO A 209 -17.35 17.14 6.22
C PRO A 209 -18.80 17.55 6.50
N LYS A 210 -19.37 18.36 5.60
CA LYS A 210 -20.75 18.85 5.74
C LYS A 210 -21.74 17.84 5.09
N PRO A 211 -22.94 17.63 5.66
CA PRO A 211 -23.93 16.69 5.13
C PRO A 211 -24.36 16.98 3.69
N ASP A 212 -24.34 18.25 3.29
CA ASP A 212 -24.76 18.75 1.98
C ASP A 212 -23.59 18.96 1.00
N ASP A 213 -22.39 18.49 1.38
CA ASP A 213 -21.16 18.70 0.62
C ASP A 213 -21.06 17.76 -0.59
N VAL A 214 -21.89 17.99 -1.61
CA VAL A 214 -21.86 17.21 -2.86
C VAL A 214 -20.92 17.88 -3.86
N ARG A 215 -19.66 18.05 -3.47
CA ARG A 215 -18.57 18.56 -4.34
C ARG A 215 -18.15 17.59 -5.45
N ILE A 216 -18.64 16.35 -5.42
CA ILE A 216 -18.29 15.33 -6.41
C ILE A 216 -19.06 15.60 -7.71
N LEU A 217 -18.34 15.72 -8.82
CA LEU A 217 -18.92 15.86 -10.16
C LEU A 217 -19.39 14.51 -10.71
N PHE A 218 -18.56 13.48 -10.58
CA PHE A 218 -18.83 12.10 -11.01
C PHE A 218 -17.89 11.12 -10.32
N PHE A 219 -18.18 9.82 -10.46
CA PHE A 219 -17.36 8.74 -9.90
C PHE A 219 -16.65 7.96 -11.00
N ILE A 220 -15.57 7.29 -10.64
CA ILE A 220 -14.69 6.55 -11.54
C ILE A 220 -14.44 5.16 -10.97
N ASP A 221 -14.65 4.15 -11.81
CA ASP A 221 -14.28 2.76 -11.54
C ASP A 221 -12.80 2.52 -11.84
N PRO A 222 -11.96 2.17 -10.85
CA PRO A 222 -10.55 1.90 -11.09
C PRO A 222 -10.26 0.61 -11.86
N ILE A 223 -11.23 -0.29 -12.06
CA ILE A 223 -11.03 -1.54 -12.83
C ILE A 223 -10.91 -1.23 -14.33
N GLN A 224 -11.81 -0.40 -14.85
CA GLN A 224 -11.99 -0.18 -16.29
C GLN A 224 -12.01 1.31 -16.70
N GLY A 225 -11.98 2.23 -15.74
CA GLY A 225 -12.14 3.66 -15.99
C GLY A 225 -13.59 4.07 -16.26
N GLN A 226 -14.56 3.21 -15.98
CA GLN A 226 -15.97 3.54 -16.21
C GLN A 226 -16.37 4.74 -15.35
N ILE A 227 -17.01 5.72 -15.97
CA ILE A 227 -17.53 6.90 -15.28
C ILE A 227 -18.98 6.62 -14.85
N TYR A 228 -19.29 6.88 -13.59
CA TYR A 228 -20.61 6.74 -13.00
C TYR A 228 -21.15 8.10 -12.55
N SER A 229 -22.45 8.30 -12.74
CA SER A 229 -23.17 9.46 -12.21
C SER A 229 -23.60 9.25 -10.75
N HIS A 230 -24.06 10.30 -10.09
CA HIS A 230 -24.71 10.20 -8.79
C HIS A 230 -25.92 9.25 -8.81
N GLN A 231 -26.69 9.23 -9.90
CA GLN A 231 -27.85 8.36 -10.02
C GLN A 231 -27.45 6.87 -10.06
N ASP A 232 -26.32 6.54 -10.69
CA ASP A 232 -25.81 5.17 -10.75
C ASP A 232 -25.39 4.67 -9.37
N VAL A 233 -24.67 5.51 -8.61
CA VAL A 233 -24.25 5.21 -7.24
C VAL A 233 -25.45 5.11 -6.30
N GLU A 234 -26.42 6.03 -6.39
CA GLU A 234 -27.66 5.95 -5.62
C GLU A 234 -28.48 4.69 -5.97
N GLY A 235 -28.54 4.33 -7.25
CA GLY A 235 -29.16 3.10 -7.72
C GLY A 235 -28.47 1.85 -7.17
N TYR A 236 -27.14 1.86 -7.07
CA TYR A 236 -26.38 0.80 -6.41
C TYR A 236 -26.73 0.68 -4.91
N LEU A 237 -26.72 1.78 -4.16
CA LEU A 237 -27.04 1.79 -2.74
C LEU A 237 -28.47 1.27 -2.46
N LYS A 238 -29.45 1.70 -3.27
CA LYS A 238 -30.84 1.23 -3.18
C LYS A 238 -30.96 -0.28 -3.45
N ARG A 239 -30.30 -0.78 -4.51
CA ARG A 239 -30.29 -2.22 -4.82
C ARG A 239 -29.68 -3.07 -3.71
N MET A 240 -28.65 -2.54 -3.04
CA MET A 240 -28.00 -3.21 -1.90
C MET A 240 -28.72 -2.99 -0.56
N SER A 241 -29.85 -2.29 -0.53
CA SER A 241 -30.60 -1.94 0.69
C SER A 241 -29.76 -1.18 1.72
N ILE A 242 -28.86 -0.32 1.25
CA ILE A 242 -27.97 0.48 2.09
C ILE A 242 -28.58 1.89 2.25
N PRO A 243 -28.76 2.41 3.48
CA PRO A 243 -29.29 3.74 3.69
C PRO A 243 -28.30 4.81 3.19
N ARG A 244 -28.82 5.81 2.47
CA ARG A 244 -27.99 6.93 2.02
C ARG A 244 -27.46 7.69 3.24
N THR A 245 -26.13 7.78 3.33
CA THR A 245 -25.45 8.53 4.39
C THR A 245 -24.40 9.44 3.73
N PRO A 246 -24.31 10.74 4.10
CA PRO A 246 -23.31 11.66 3.55
C PRO A 246 -21.86 11.16 3.70
N TYR A 247 -21.60 10.38 4.75
CA TYR A 247 -20.32 9.74 5.02
C TYR A 247 -19.77 8.90 3.86
N TYR A 248 -20.64 8.29 3.04
CA TYR A 248 -20.18 7.46 1.91
C TYR A 248 -19.57 8.25 0.76
N PHE A 249 -19.86 9.55 0.70
CA PHE A 249 -19.37 10.47 -0.33
C PHE A 249 -18.17 11.29 0.16
N GLN A 250 -17.66 11.02 1.35
CA GLN A 250 -16.47 11.69 1.86
C GLN A 250 -15.22 11.07 1.24
N PRO A 251 -14.22 11.90 0.87
CA PRO A 251 -12.94 11.40 0.41
C PRO A 251 -12.21 10.72 1.57
N GLN A 252 -11.49 9.65 1.25
CA GLN A 252 -10.65 8.93 2.19
C GLN A 252 -9.25 9.54 2.22
N SER A 253 -8.70 9.68 3.43
CA SER A 253 -7.30 10.05 3.58
C SER A 253 -6.38 8.95 3.04
N ASN A 254 -5.20 9.33 2.55
CA ASN A 254 -4.21 8.36 2.05
C ASN A 254 -3.86 7.31 3.12
N LYS A 255 -3.80 7.74 4.39
CA LYS A 255 -3.60 6.85 5.54
C LYS A 255 -4.69 5.79 5.67
N ARG A 256 -5.97 6.18 5.52
CA ARG A 256 -7.10 5.23 5.55
C ARG A 256 -7.07 4.27 4.35
N ILE A 257 -6.68 4.73 3.16
CA ILE A 257 -6.55 3.86 1.97
C ILE A 257 -5.47 2.79 2.20
N ILE A 258 -4.32 3.15 2.76
CA ILE A 258 -3.25 2.19 3.07
C ILE A 258 -3.65 1.25 4.21
N GLN A 259 -4.36 1.75 5.22
CA GLN A 259 -4.93 0.91 6.26
C GLN A 259 -5.90 -0.14 5.66
N PHE A 260 -6.78 0.29 4.75
CA PHE A 260 -7.69 -0.60 4.04
C PHE A 260 -6.93 -1.61 3.16
N LEU A 261 -5.84 -1.20 2.50
CA LEU A 261 -4.97 -2.13 1.77
C LEU A 261 -4.38 -3.23 2.66
N LEU A 262 -3.92 -2.89 3.86
CA LEU A 262 -3.43 -3.86 4.84
C LEU A 262 -4.55 -4.76 5.37
N GLU A 263 -5.75 -4.22 5.60
CA GLU A 263 -6.95 -4.98 6.00
C GLU A 263 -7.32 -6.02 4.92
N GLU A 264 -7.34 -5.63 3.65
CA GLU A 264 -7.59 -6.53 2.53
C GLU A 264 -6.48 -7.57 2.35
N LEU A 265 -5.21 -7.15 2.51
CA LEU A 265 -4.06 -8.05 2.43
C LEU A 265 -4.08 -9.14 3.51
N THR A 266 -4.54 -8.80 4.72
CA THR A 266 -4.67 -9.77 5.82
C THR A 266 -5.58 -10.94 5.45
N LYS A 267 -6.61 -10.71 4.61
CA LYS A 267 -7.54 -11.75 4.15
C LYS A 267 -6.91 -12.74 3.17
N CYS A 268 -5.76 -12.42 2.58
CA CYS A 268 -5.03 -13.32 1.70
C CYS A 268 -4.25 -14.40 2.45
N PHE A 269 -4.05 -14.24 3.77
CA PHE A 269 -3.25 -15.15 4.61
C PHE A 269 -4.16 -15.98 5.53
N GLN A 270 -4.96 -16.90 4.98
CA GLN A 270 -5.94 -17.67 5.77
C GLN A 270 -5.39 -18.97 6.38
N ASP A 271 -4.24 -19.44 5.90
CA ASP A 271 -3.61 -20.67 6.41
C ASP A 271 -3.09 -20.46 7.84
N ASP A 272 -3.20 -21.51 8.67
CA ASP A 272 -2.68 -21.52 10.04
C ASP A 272 -1.16 -21.36 10.07
N LYS A 273 -0.46 -21.87 9.05
CA LYS A 273 1.00 -21.69 8.90
C LYS A 273 1.40 -20.22 8.69
N GLU A 274 0.50 -19.40 8.16
CA GLU A 274 0.73 -17.97 7.91
C GLU A 274 0.10 -17.08 9.00
N SER A 275 -0.26 -17.66 10.16
CA SER A 275 -0.87 -16.90 11.26
C SER A 275 0.02 -15.77 11.78
N TYR A 276 1.34 -15.95 11.79
CA TYR A 276 2.26 -14.89 12.23
C TYR A 276 2.16 -13.65 11.34
N ARG A 277 2.02 -13.84 10.02
CA ARG A 277 1.88 -12.75 9.04
C ARG A 277 0.61 -11.93 9.27
N ARG A 278 -0.48 -12.60 9.61
CA ARG A 278 -1.74 -11.91 9.98
C ARG A 278 -1.55 -11.01 11.19
N GLU A 279 -0.86 -11.49 12.21
CA GLU A 279 -0.61 -10.69 13.41
C GLU A 279 0.32 -9.52 13.12
N GLU A 280 1.38 -9.72 12.33
CA GLU A 280 2.26 -8.64 11.86
C GLU A 280 1.49 -7.56 11.08
N LEU A 281 0.63 -7.96 10.13
CA LEU A 281 -0.20 -7.02 9.37
C LEU A 281 -1.18 -6.27 10.28
N LYS A 282 -1.81 -6.95 11.25
CA LYS A 282 -2.67 -6.30 12.25
C LYS A 282 -1.91 -5.28 13.09
N MET A 283 -0.65 -5.55 13.45
CA MET A 283 0.18 -4.57 14.15
C MET A 283 0.41 -3.34 13.28
N LEU A 284 0.74 -3.51 11.99
CA LEU A 284 0.89 -2.39 11.05
C LEU A 284 -0.40 -1.58 10.91
N ILE A 285 -1.57 -2.23 10.84
CA ILE A 285 -2.88 -1.58 10.80
C ILE A 285 -3.10 -0.71 12.05
N ARG A 286 -2.82 -1.25 13.25
CA ARG A 286 -2.95 -0.52 14.52
C ARG A 286 -2.01 0.68 14.60
N MET A 287 -0.82 0.60 14.01
CA MET A 287 0.09 1.76 13.93
C MET A 287 -0.49 2.90 13.10
N LEU A 288 -1.35 2.58 12.14
CA LEU A 288 -2.09 3.55 11.32
C LEU A 288 -3.44 3.93 11.90
N GLU A 289 -3.87 3.37 13.03
CA GLU A 289 -5.07 3.88 13.70
C GLU A 289 -4.76 5.26 14.26
N GLU A 290 -5.55 6.25 13.85
CA GLU A 290 -5.60 7.50 14.60
C GLU A 290 -6.21 7.15 15.96
N LYS A 291 -5.50 7.44 17.05
CA LYS A 291 -6.15 7.53 18.35
C LYS A 291 -7.29 8.52 18.15
N LYS A 292 -8.53 8.03 18.10
CA LYS A 292 -9.69 8.89 18.36
C LYS A 292 -9.34 9.59 19.66
N GLY A 293 -9.21 10.92 19.60
CA GLY A 293 -9.12 11.70 20.82
C GLY A 293 -10.28 11.27 21.70
N ASP A 294 -9.98 10.89 22.93
CA ASP A 294 -10.99 10.81 23.97
C ASP A 294 -11.58 12.22 24.11
N GLU A 295 -12.67 12.48 23.39
CA GLU A 295 -13.63 13.56 23.68
C GLU A 295 -14.77 12.99 24.53
#